data_AF-A0A6S6FZC5-F1
#
_entry.id   AF-A0A6S6FZC5-F1
#
_cell.length_a   1.000
_cell.length_b   1.000
_cell.length_c   1.000
_cell.angle_alpha   90.00
_cell.angle_beta   90.00
_cell.angle_gamma   90.00
#
_symmetry.space_group_name_H-M   'P 1'
#
loop_
_entity.id
_entity.type
_entity.pdbx_description
1 polymer ?
#
loop_
_entity_poly.entity_id
_entity_poly.type
_entity_poly.pdbx_seq_one_letter_code
_entity_poly.pdbx_strand_id
1 'polypeptide(L)'
;MSKNRQSRRAHVAKQKRNASPPVRPTPSPSRGLRAVRAFDPLHHLRERLFEVAGHRAEWAGIPMPLGGERLIVEPSYPFAAAFDVPVSAEDADDGWRLRNQWYSARHRCDILIMEKDGRIEHGKLPASHHIDLDLRTLGCSAAWGLEQEGRAVQLLGTMLRHHALKQYLLTGMFIETSPRSGVTYVFRKLKPTVALAAGGAPGAHRRILAALCMHPIAYYADSWAGVMCPTDDVIAHLALMRGDEAMFWRRSNQHPPHRPQAGL
;
A
#
# COMPACT_ATOMS: atom_id res chain seq x y z
N MET A 1 -40.34 25.99 50.51
CA MET A 1 -40.50 25.42 49.14
C MET A 1 -39.27 25.56 48.22
N SER A 2 -38.02 25.62 48.72
CA SER A 2 -36.83 25.90 47.87
C SER A 2 -35.90 24.68 47.62
N LYS A 3 -35.87 23.69 48.53
CA LYS A 3 -34.91 22.57 48.45
C LYS A 3 -35.18 21.55 47.33
N ASN A 4 -36.40 21.48 46.78
CA ASN A 4 -36.78 20.50 45.75
C ASN A 4 -36.41 20.90 44.30
N ARG A 5 -36.04 22.17 44.07
CA ARG A 5 -35.60 22.64 42.74
C ARG A 5 -34.11 22.40 42.48
N GLN A 6 -33.28 22.44 43.54
CA GLN A 6 -31.84 22.21 43.42
C GLN A 6 -31.49 20.72 43.18
N SER A 7 -32.19 19.78 43.83
CA SER A 7 -31.96 18.35 43.62
C SER A 7 -32.32 17.90 42.19
N ARG A 8 -33.43 18.42 41.63
CA ARG A 8 -33.82 18.17 40.24
C ARG A 8 -32.81 18.74 39.24
N ARG A 9 -32.26 19.93 39.48
CA ARG A 9 -31.22 20.51 38.60
C ARG A 9 -29.91 19.73 38.63
N ALA A 10 -29.50 19.23 39.80
CA ALA A 10 -28.31 18.40 39.93
C ALA A 10 -28.46 17.03 39.23
N HIS A 11 -29.65 16.42 39.31
CA HIS A 11 -29.92 15.15 38.64
C HIS A 11 -29.94 15.27 37.11
N VAL A 12 -30.54 16.34 36.58
CA VAL A 12 -30.55 16.64 35.12
C VAL A 12 -29.16 16.98 34.61
N ALA A 13 -28.34 17.69 35.39
CA ALA A 13 -26.95 17.99 35.04
C ALA A 13 -26.07 16.74 35.01
N LYS A 14 -26.30 15.78 35.93
CA LYS A 14 -25.59 14.49 35.96
C LYS A 14 -26.01 13.57 34.81
N GLN A 15 -27.29 13.57 34.41
CA GLN A 15 -27.77 12.85 33.23
C GLN A 15 -27.20 13.41 31.91
N LYS A 16 -27.03 14.74 31.79
CA LYS A 16 -26.41 15.35 30.60
C LYS A 16 -24.90 15.05 30.46
N ARG A 17 -24.19 14.75 31.56
CA ARG A 17 -22.77 14.39 31.54
C ARG A 17 -22.50 12.94 31.14
N ASN A 18 -23.47 12.05 31.32
CA ASN A 18 -23.37 10.64 30.93
C ASN A 18 -24.04 10.33 29.57
N ALA A 19 -24.56 11.34 28.88
CA ALA A 19 -25.05 11.18 27.52
C ALA A 19 -23.85 11.14 26.57
N SER A 20 -23.61 9.99 25.95
CA SER A 20 -22.71 9.88 24.80
C SER A 20 -23.06 10.98 23.79
N PRO A 21 -22.07 11.65 23.18
CA PRO A 21 -22.35 12.70 22.20
C PRO A 21 -23.29 12.14 21.12
N PRO A 22 -24.30 12.91 20.68
CA PRO A 22 -25.17 12.45 19.61
C PRO A 22 -24.30 12.13 18.40
N VAL A 23 -24.35 10.86 17.97
CA VAL A 23 -23.75 10.42 16.72
C VAL A 23 -24.33 11.33 15.65
N ARG A 24 -23.50 12.21 15.07
CA ARG A 24 -23.96 13.07 13.99
C ARG A 24 -24.51 12.17 12.89
N PRO A 25 -25.75 12.36 12.42
CA PRO A 25 -26.27 11.56 11.32
C PRO A 25 -25.32 11.75 10.14
N THR A 26 -24.73 10.64 9.69
CA THR A 26 -23.91 10.64 8.47
C THR A 26 -24.76 11.17 7.34
N PRO A 27 -24.31 12.22 6.61
CA PRO A 27 -25.08 12.78 5.52
C PRO A 27 -25.43 11.67 4.52
N SER A 28 -26.70 11.63 4.10
CA SER A 28 -27.17 10.65 3.12
C SER A 28 -26.23 10.69 1.92
N PRO A 29 -25.64 9.55 1.51
CA PRO A 29 -24.74 9.52 0.36
C PRO A 29 -25.45 10.09 -0.87
N SER A 30 -24.71 10.87 -1.68
CA SER A 30 -25.26 11.44 -2.91
C SER A 30 -25.79 10.32 -3.82
N ARG A 31 -26.74 10.66 -4.71
CA ARG A 31 -27.31 9.68 -5.64
C ARG A 31 -26.22 8.98 -6.48
N GLY A 32 -25.17 9.72 -6.88
CA GLY A 32 -24.02 9.16 -7.58
C GLY A 32 -23.22 8.19 -6.72
N LEU A 33 -23.00 8.52 -5.44
CA LEU A 33 -22.27 7.64 -4.52
C LEU A 33 -23.02 6.32 -4.29
N ARG A 34 -24.34 6.38 -4.13
CA ARG A 34 -25.18 5.17 -4.03
C ARG A 34 -25.09 4.28 -5.27
N ALA A 35 -25.05 4.89 -6.45
CA ALA A 35 -24.91 4.15 -7.70
C ALA A 35 -23.54 3.46 -7.78
N VAL A 36 -22.44 4.18 -7.50
CA VAL A 36 -21.08 3.60 -7.48
C VAL A 36 -21.00 2.40 -6.54
N ARG A 37 -21.55 2.54 -5.33
CA ARG A 37 -21.57 1.47 -4.31
C ARG A 37 -22.34 0.23 -4.75
N ALA A 38 -23.41 0.39 -5.53
CA ALA A 38 -24.22 -0.72 -6.01
C ALA A 38 -23.50 -1.56 -7.10
N PHE A 39 -22.56 -0.98 -7.83
CA PHE A 39 -21.78 -1.67 -8.87
C PHE A 39 -20.47 -2.27 -8.36
N ASP A 40 -20.13 -2.07 -7.10
CA ASP A 40 -18.90 -2.55 -6.49
C ASP A 40 -19.20 -3.77 -5.59
N PRO A 41 -18.93 -5.00 -6.06
CA PRO A 41 -19.39 -6.23 -5.40
C PRO A 41 -18.75 -6.42 -4.01
N LEU A 42 -17.61 -5.78 -3.77
CA LEU A 42 -16.87 -5.90 -2.52
C LEU A 42 -17.07 -4.71 -1.58
N HIS A 43 -17.91 -3.74 -1.96
CA HIS A 43 -18.23 -2.58 -1.16
C HIS A 43 -18.70 -2.94 0.26
N HIS A 44 -19.60 -3.92 0.37
CA HIS A 44 -20.13 -4.36 1.66
C HIS A 44 -19.03 -4.89 2.59
N LEU A 45 -18.07 -5.66 2.06
CA LEU A 45 -16.95 -6.17 2.85
C LEU A 45 -16.06 -5.02 3.33
N ARG A 46 -15.74 -4.05 2.46
CA ARG A 46 -14.92 -2.88 2.84
C ARG A 46 -15.59 -2.01 3.90
N GLU A 47 -16.88 -1.74 3.79
CA GLU A 47 -17.62 -0.98 4.81
C GLU A 47 -17.65 -1.73 6.15
N ARG A 48 -17.84 -3.06 6.14
CA ARG A 48 -17.76 -3.86 7.38
C ARG A 48 -16.38 -3.83 8.01
N LEU A 49 -15.31 -3.96 7.22
CA LEU A 49 -13.94 -3.83 7.72
C LEU A 49 -13.68 -2.44 8.29
N PHE A 50 -14.21 -1.39 7.65
CA PHE A 50 -14.12 -0.02 8.13
C PHE A 50 -14.89 0.20 9.45
N GLU A 51 -16.10 -0.35 9.58
CA GLU A 51 -16.88 -0.33 10.82
C GLU A 51 -16.10 -1.02 11.96
N VAL A 52 -15.56 -2.21 11.71
CA VAL A 52 -14.77 -2.96 12.70
C VAL A 52 -13.49 -2.20 13.07
N ALA A 53 -12.80 -1.61 12.11
CA ALA A 53 -11.62 -0.77 12.36
C ALA A 53 -11.98 0.41 13.28
N GLY A 54 -13.09 1.10 12.99
CA GLY A 54 -13.59 2.19 13.81
C GLY A 54 -13.93 1.77 15.24
N HIS A 55 -14.58 0.62 15.42
CA HIS A 55 -14.87 0.06 16.75
C HIS A 55 -13.62 -0.31 17.54
N ARG A 56 -12.56 -0.73 16.86
CA ARG A 56 -11.28 -1.11 17.46
C ARG A 56 -10.29 0.04 17.60
N ALA A 57 -10.68 1.25 17.21
CA ALA A 57 -9.80 2.43 17.13
C ALA A 57 -8.52 2.16 16.30
N GLU A 58 -8.64 1.31 15.28
CA GLU A 58 -7.54 1.00 14.37
C GLU A 58 -7.39 2.13 13.36
N TRP A 59 -6.31 2.89 13.48
CA TRP A 59 -6.08 4.09 12.67
C TRP A 59 -5.73 3.74 11.22
N ALA A 60 -5.11 2.57 11.01
CA ALA A 60 -4.57 2.15 9.71
C ALA A 60 -5.63 1.42 8.85
N GLY A 61 -6.81 1.15 9.41
CA GLY A 61 -7.80 0.26 8.81
C GLY A 61 -7.42 -1.22 8.96
N ILE A 62 -8.28 -2.10 8.46
CA ILE A 62 -8.07 -3.56 8.48
C ILE A 62 -7.75 -4.03 7.06
N PRO A 63 -6.61 -4.71 6.83
CA PRO A 63 -6.28 -5.34 5.56
C PRO A 63 -7.43 -6.18 4.99
N MET A 64 -7.75 -5.98 3.72
CA MET A 64 -8.79 -6.74 3.04
C MET A 64 -8.17 -7.96 2.33
N PRO A 65 -8.51 -9.20 2.72
CA PRO A 65 -8.08 -10.37 1.97
C PRO A 65 -8.81 -10.41 0.62
N LEU A 66 -8.09 -10.77 -0.45
CA LEU A 66 -8.66 -10.99 -1.78
C LEU A 66 -8.51 -12.46 -2.13
N GLY A 67 -9.54 -13.05 -2.72
CA GLY A 67 -9.50 -14.45 -3.16
C GLY A 67 -8.44 -14.64 -4.25
N GLY A 68 -7.58 -15.64 -4.09
CA GLY A 68 -6.50 -15.95 -5.04
C GLY A 68 -5.24 -15.11 -4.90
N GLU A 69 -5.25 -14.06 -4.07
CA GLU A 69 -4.08 -13.22 -3.82
C GLU A 69 -3.48 -13.49 -2.44
N ARG A 70 -2.14 -13.57 -2.38
CA ARG A 70 -1.44 -13.80 -1.12
C ARG A 70 -1.18 -12.48 -0.40
N LEU A 71 -1.94 -12.23 0.66
CA LEU A 71 -1.74 -11.06 1.53
C LEU A 71 -0.57 -11.31 2.51
N ILE A 72 0.40 -10.40 2.52
CA ILE A 72 1.53 -10.40 3.47
C ILE A 72 1.36 -9.20 4.39
N VAL A 73 1.22 -9.47 5.70
CA VAL A 73 0.99 -8.46 6.73
C VAL A 73 2.26 -8.19 7.51
N GLU A 74 2.51 -6.92 7.84
CA GLU A 74 3.63 -6.51 8.66
C GLU A 74 3.55 -7.17 10.06
N PRO A 75 4.60 -7.86 10.53
CA PRO A 75 4.49 -8.68 11.74
C PRO A 75 4.16 -7.92 13.03
N SER A 76 4.48 -6.62 13.10
CA SER A 76 4.16 -5.77 14.26
C SER A 76 2.74 -5.18 14.20
N TYR A 77 2.00 -5.42 13.11
CA TYR A 77 0.61 -4.99 12.99
C TYR A 77 -0.26 -5.71 14.04
N PRO A 78 -1.08 -4.99 14.83
CA PRO A 78 -1.81 -5.55 15.97
C PRO A 78 -2.68 -6.77 15.66
N PHE A 79 -3.13 -6.93 14.41
CA PHE A 79 -3.98 -8.04 13.99
C PHE A 79 -3.30 -9.01 13.02
N ALA A 80 -1.97 -8.99 12.90
CA ALA A 80 -1.23 -9.85 11.97
C ALA A 80 -1.62 -11.34 12.10
N ALA A 81 -1.78 -11.83 13.33
CA ALA A 81 -2.16 -13.22 13.62
C ALA A 81 -3.53 -13.62 13.05
N ALA A 82 -4.46 -12.67 12.82
CA ALA A 82 -5.76 -12.96 12.25
C ALA A 82 -5.71 -13.23 10.73
N PHE A 83 -4.59 -12.90 10.09
CA PHE A 83 -4.36 -13.07 8.65
C PHE A 83 -3.39 -14.21 8.33
N ASP A 84 -2.94 -14.94 9.35
CA ASP A 84 -2.07 -16.10 9.18
C ASP A 84 -2.91 -17.30 8.70
N VAL A 85 -3.33 -17.24 7.43
CA VAL A 85 -4.03 -18.33 6.78
C VAL A 85 -2.97 -19.28 6.22
N PRO A 86 -2.93 -20.54 6.67
CA PRO A 86 -2.02 -21.52 6.09
C PRO A 86 -2.31 -21.62 4.59
N VAL A 87 -1.29 -21.40 3.77
CA VAL A 87 -1.37 -21.59 2.33
C VAL A 87 -1.75 -23.07 2.11
N SER A 88 -2.95 -23.33 1.61
CA SER A 88 -3.34 -24.67 1.19
C SER A 88 -2.45 -25.04 0.01
N ALA A 89 -1.42 -25.85 0.27
CA ALA A 89 -0.58 -26.42 -0.77
C ALA A 89 -1.39 -27.49 -1.51
N GLU A 90 -2.24 -27.06 -2.44
CA GLU A 90 -2.73 -27.90 -3.52
C GLU A 90 -1.89 -27.66 -4.77
N ASP A 91 -0.58 -27.79 -4.63
CA ASP A 91 0.29 -28.04 -5.78
C ASP A 91 0.59 -29.53 -5.79
N ALA A 92 0.24 -30.21 -6.88
CA ALA A 92 0.62 -31.59 -7.09
C ALA A 92 2.17 -31.68 -7.00
N ASP A 93 2.67 -32.25 -5.91
CA ASP A 93 4.10 -32.41 -5.66
C ASP A 93 4.70 -33.28 -6.76
N ASP A 94 5.37 -32.65 -7.72
CA ASP A 94 6.04 -33.31 -8.83
C ASP A 94 7.41 -33.88 -8.42
N GLY A 95 7.76 -33.79 -7.13
CA GLY A 95 8.99 -34.29 -6.54
C GLY A 95 10.21 -33.40 -6.78
N TRP A 96 10.07 -32.24 -7.42
CA TRP A 96 11.16 -31.30 -7.63
C TRP A 96 11.27 -30.31 -6.47
N ARG A 97 12.45 -30.24 -5.87
CA ARG A 97 12.77 -29.29 -4.80
C ARG A 97 13.71 -28.19 -5.30
N LEU A 98 13.34 -26.94 -5.12
CA LEU A 98 14.24 -25.81 -5.34
C LEU A 98 15.37 -25.82 -4.30
N ARG A 99 16.61 -25.98 -4.76
CA ARG A 99 17.82 -25.99 -3.93
C ARG A 99 18.45 -24.60 -3.84
N ASN A 100 18.48 -23.87 -4.94
CA ASN A 100 19.03 -22.52 -5.00
C ASN A 100 18.40 -21.72 -6.14
N GLN A 101 18.36 -20.40 -6.00
CA GLN A 101 17.91 -19.48 -7.02
C GLN A 101 18.77 -18.21 -6.97
N TRP A 102 19.26 -17.77 -8.11
CA TRP A 102 19.92 -16.46 -8.23
C TRP A 102 19.64 -15.82 -9.57
N TYR A 103 19.69 -14.49 -9.61
CA TYR A 103 19.54 -13.75 -10.85
C TYR A 103 20.84 -13.74 -11.67
N SER A 104 20.76 -14.03 -12.95
CA SER A 104 21.85 -13.85 -13.90
C SER A 104 21.64 -12.58 -14.72
N ALA A 105 22.45 -11.54 -14.48
CA ALA A 105 22.42 -10.32 -15.28
C ALA A 105 22.74 -10.57 -16.76
N ARG A 106 23.60 -11.58 -17.05
CA ARG A 106 23.95 -11.99 -18.41
C ARG A 106 22.75 -12.57 -19.16
N HIS A 107 21.96 -13.40 -18.49
CA HIS A 107 20.80 -14.06 -19.10
C HIS A 107 19.47 -13.33 -18.86
N ARG A 108 19.49 -12.28 -18.04
CA ARG A 108 18.31 -11.51 -17.61
C ARG A 108 17.18 -12.40 -17.11
N CYS A 109 17.53 -13.42 -16.34
CA CYS A 109 16.61 -14.41 -15.83
C CYS A 109 17.08 -14.96 -14.49
N ASP A 110 16.17 -15.57 -13.74
CA ASP A 110 16.54 -16.32 -12.54
C ASP A 110 17.03 -17.71 -12.98
N ILE A 111 18.21 -18.09 -12.50
CA ILE A 111 18.75 -19.43 -12.64
C ILE A 111 18.30 -20.23 -11.43
N LEU A 112 17.57 -21.31 -11.69
CA LEU A 112 17.05 -22.22 -10.69
C LEU A 112 17.94 -23.46 -10.65
N ILE A 113 18.26 -23.95 -9.47
CA ILE A 113 18.83 -25.28 -9.26
C ILE A 113 17.77 -26.11 -8.55
N MET A 114 17.31 -27.15 -9.22
CA MET A 114 16.25 -28.03 -8.75
C MET A 114 16.83 -29.43 -8.50
N GLU A 115 16.33 -30.10 -7.47
CA GLU A 115 16.74 -31.43 -7.08
C GLU A 115 15.53 -32.36 -7.03
N LYS A 116 15.65 -33.53 -7.65
CA LYS A 116 14.65 -34.61 -7.57
C LYS A 116 15.37 -35.94 -7.50
N ASP A 117 15.06 -36.75 -6.48
CA ASP A 117 15.65 -38.08 -6.29
C ASP A 117 17.20 -38.10 -6.35
N GLY A 118 17.84 -37.06 -5.78
CA GLY A 118 19.30 -36.89 -5.79
C GLY A 118 19.90 -36.41 -7.13
N ARG A 119 19.08 -36.24 -8.17
CA ARG A 119 19.47 -35.64 -9.45
C ARG A 119 19.30 -34.13 -9.40
N ILE A 120 20.35 -33.40 -9.77
CA ILE A 120 20.36 -31.94 -9.82
C ILE A 120 20.19 -31.49 -11.26
N GLU A 121 19.20 -30.64 -11.51
CA GLU A 121 18.98 -29.97 -12.78
C GLU A 121 18.99 -28.45 -12.61
N HIS A 122 19.24 -27.74 -13.70
CA HIS A 122 19.21 -26.28 -13.72
C HIS A 122 18.19 -25.78 -14.74
N GLY A 123 17.41 -24.79 -14.31
CA GLY A 123 16.41 -24.12 -15.14
C GLY A 123 16.74 -22.64 -15.32
N LYS A 124 16.19 -22.06 -16.38
CA LYS A 124 16.12 -20.60 -16.55
C LYS A 124 14.66 -20.21 -16.43
N LEU A 125 14.35 -19.38 -15.45
CA LEU A 125 13.05 -18.73 -15.32
C LEU A 125 13.18 -17.31 -15.89
N PRO A 126 12.65 -17.05 -17.11
CA PRO A 126 12.75 -15.73 -17.73
C PRO A 126 12.22 -14.67 -16.78
N ALA A 127 13.02 -13.64 -16.48
CA ALA A 127 12.52 -12.45 -15.80
C ALA A 127 11.94 -11.53 -16.88
N SER A 128 10.91 -12.02 -17.58
CA SER A 128 10.63 -11.53 -18.93
C SER A 128 10.17 -10.09 -18.92
N HIS A 129 9.11 -9.72 -18.20
CA HIS A 129 8.65 -8.33 -18.14
C HIS A 129 7.88 -8.06 -16.84
N HIS A 130 7.80 -6.80 -16.43
CA HIS A 130 7.04 -6.42 -15.23
C HIS A 130 5.51 -6.44 -15.44
N ILE A 131 5.04 -6.88 -16.62
CA ILE A 131 3.62 -6.92 -16.99
C ILE A 131 2.81 -7.85 -16.08
N ASP A 132 3.39 -8.96 -15.61
CA ASP A 132 2.70 -9.86 -14.68
C ASP A 132 2.41 -9.17 -13.36
N LEU A 133 3.34 -8.33 -12.87
CA LEU A 133 3.11 -7.50 -11.69
C LEU A 133 2.04 -6.44 -11.96
N ASP A 134 2.00 -5.86 -13.17
CA ASP A 134 0.93 -4.91 -13.56
C ASP A 134 -0.45 -5.57 -13.53
N LEU A 135 -0.57 -6.77 -14.12
CA LEU A 135 -1.83 -7.51 -14.17
C LEU A 135 -2.27 -7.95 -12.77
N ARG A 136 -1.35 -8.44 -11.93
CA ARG A 136 -1.67 -8.77 -10.53
C ARG A 136 -2.05 -7.53 -9.72
N THR A 137 -1.31 -6.43 -9.88
CA THR A 137 -1.64 -5.15 -9.21
C THR A 137 -3.02 -4.63 -9.65
N LEU A 138 -3.37 -4.79 -10.93
CA LEU A 138 -4.70 -4.45 -11.43
C LEU A 138 -5.78 -5.35 -10.81
N GLY A 139 -5.54 -6.66 -10.69
CA GLY A 139 -6.44 -7.59 -9.99
C GLY A 139 -6.66 -7.21 -8.52
N CYS A 140 -5.60 -6.73 -7.86
CA CYS A 140 -5.66 -6.25 -6.47
C CYS A 140 -6.45 -4.95 -6.29
N SER A 141 -6.82 -4.24 -7.38
CA SER A 141 -7.56 -2.98 -7.27
C SER A 141 -8.92 -3.11 -6.60
N ALA A 142 -9.46 -4.32 -6.56
CA ALA A 142 -10.62 -4.72 -5.78
C ALA A 142 -10.52 -4.38 -4.27
N ALA A 143 -9.31 -4.28 -3.72
CA ALA A 143 -9.09 -3.91 -2.31
C ALA A 143 -9.42 -2.45 -2.00
N TRP A 144 -9.39 -1.56 -3.00
CA TRP A 144 -9.47 -0.12 -2.79
C TRP A 144 -10.84 0.43 -3.16
N GLY A 145 -11.36 1.35 -2.35
CA GLY A 145 -12.54 2.12 -2.70
C GLY A 145 -12.18 3.46 -3.36
N LEU A 146 -13.03 3.91 -4.30
CA LEU A 146 -12.85 5.17 -5.00
C LEU A 146 -12.93 6.38 -4.05
N GLU A 147 -13.75 6.29 -3.00
CA GLU A 147 -13.86 7.36 -2.01
C GLU A 147 -12.57 7.56 -1.21
N GLN A 148 -11.90 6.47 -0.83
CA GLN A 148 -10.63 6.48 -0.11
C GLN A 148 -9.55 7.10 -0.99
N GLU A 149 -9.44 6.64 -2.24
CA GLU A 149 -8.51 7.20 -3.21
C GLU A 149 -8.77 8.69 -3.47
N GLY A 150 -10.03 9.11 -3.60
CA GLY A 150 -10.39 10.52 -3.77
C GLY A 150 -9.96 11.39 -2.58
N ARG A 151 -10.09 10.89 -1.35
CA ARG A 151 -9.61 11.58 -0.13
C ARG A 151 -8.08 11.65 -0.08
N ALA A 152 -7.40 10.57 -0.44
CA ALA A 152 -5.94 10.55 -0.49
C ALA A 152 -5.40 11.54 -1.54
N VAL A 153 -6.01 11.62 -2.72
CA VAL A 153 -5.65 12.62 -3.74
C VAL A 153 -5.84 14.05 -3.22
N GLN A 154 -6.92 14.33 -2.49
CA GLN A 154 -7.13 15.64 -1.87
C GLN A 154 -6.05 15.95 -0.84
N LEU A 155 -5.70 14.99 0.02
CA LEU A 155 -4.64 15.14 1.01
C LEU A 155 -3.29 15.39 0.35
N LEU A 156 -2.92 14.60 -0.66
CA LEU A 156 -1.69 14.81 -1.45
C LEU A 156 -1.67 16.21 -2.07
N GLY A 157 -2.81 16.70 -2.54
CA GLY A 157 -2.95 18.06 -3.07
C GLY A 157 -2.60 19.18 -2.09
N THR A 158 -2.76 18.94 -0.78
CA THR A 158 -2.31 19.88 0.27
C THR A 158 -0.81 19.83 0.53
N MET A 159 -0.15 18.73 0.15
CA MET A 159 1.28 18.49 0.40
C MET A 159 2.17 18.89 -0.79
N LEU A 160 1.60 19.00 -1.98
CA LEU A 160 2.32 19.25 -3.22
C LEU A 160 2.10 20.67 -3.74
N ARG A 161 3.08 21.15 -4.51
CA ARG A 161 2.90 22.35 -5.34
C ARG A 161 1.95 22.03 -6.48
N HIS A 162 1.22 23.05 -6.97
CA HIS A 162 0.25 22.89 -8.05
C HIS A 162 0.79 22.16 -9.29
N HIS A 163 2.02 22.46 -9.72
CA HIS A 163 2.61 21.78 -10.88
C HIS A 163 2.90 20.29 -10.63
N ALA A 164 3.36 19.92 -9.43
CA ALA A 164 3.64 18.54 -9.07
C ALA A 164 2.33 17.74 -8.92
N LEU A 165 1.29 18.36 -8.34
CA LEU A 165 -0.05 17.77 -8.31
C LEU A 165 -0.60 17.55 -9.72
N LYS A 166 -0.43 18.52 -10.63
CA LYS A 166 -0.81 18.36 -12.04
C LYS A 166 -0.08 17.19 -12.71
N GLN A 167 1.23 17.04 -12.48
CA GLN A 167 2.00 15.90 -12.99
C GLN A 167 1.43 14.57 -12.46
N TYR A 168 1.14 14.52 -11.16
CA TYR A 168 0.58 13.33 -10.52
C TYR A 168 -0.79 12.95 -11.09
N LEU A 169 -1.70 13.92 -11.25
CA LEU A 169 -3.04 13.65 -11.80
C LEU A 169 -3.01 13.18 -13.26
N LEU A 170 -2.07 13.68 -14.06
CA LEU A 170 -1.98 13.34 -15.48
C LEU A 170 -1.17 12.07 -15.77
N THR A 171 -0.16 11.78 -14.96
CA THR A 171 0.82 10.72 -15.25
C THR A 171 0.94 9.67 -14.15
N GLY A 172 0.27 9.87 -13.01
CA GLY A 172 0.44 9.05 -11.81
C GLY A 172 1.78 9.26 -11.10
N MET A 173 2.56 10.28 -11.48
CA MET A 173 3.89 10.50 -10.91
C MET A 173 4.28 11.97 -10.80
N PHE A 174 5.20 12.27 -9.91
CA PHE A 174 5.84 13.57 -9.77
C PHE A 174 7.28 13.41 -9.25
N ILE A 175 8.06 14.48 -9.36
CA ILE A 175 9.48 14.48 -9.00
C ILE A 175 9.71 15.43 -7.83
N GLU A 176 10.51 15.01 -6.86
CA GLU A 176 10.99 15.87 -5.78
C GLU A 176 12.45 15.56 -5.44
N THR A 177 13.25 16.60 -5.26
CA THR A 177 14.65 16.46 -4.84
C THR A 177 14.75 16.75 -3.35
N SER A 178 15.36 15.82 -2.60
CA SER A 178 15.61 16.03 -1.17
C SER A 178 16.62 17.17 -0.99
N PRO A 179 16.29 18.21 -0.20
CA PRO A 179 17.24 19.26 0.13
C PRO A 179 18.37 18.77 1.05
N ARG A 180 18.21 17.59 1.68
CA ARG A 180 19.20 17.01 2.62
C ARG A 180 20.31 16.27 1.89
N SER A 181 19.94 15.44 0.91
CA SER A 181 20.86 14.52 0.24
C SER A 181 21.15 14.90 -1.21
N GLY A 182 20.32 15.75 -1.81
CA GLY A 182 20.35 16.03 -3.26
C GLY A 182 19.80 14.88 -4.13
N VAL A 183 19.39 13.74 -3.53
CA VAL A 183 18.76 12.63 -4.26
C VAL A 183 17.43 13.10 -4.83
N THR A 184 17.17 12.76 -6.09
CA THR A 184 15.90 13.07 -6.75
C THR A 184 15.02 11.83 -6.77
N TYR A 185 13.80 11.97 -6.25
CA TYR A 185 12.82 10.90 -6.18
C TYR A 185 11.74 11.09 -7.24
N VAL A 186 11.44 10.03 -7.97
CA VAL A 186 10.25 9.94 -8.83
C VAL A 186 9.21 9.14 -8.07
N PHE A 187 8.24 9.83 -7.47
CA PHE A 187 7.12 9.20 -6.78
C PHE A 187 6.11 8.74 -7.82
N ARG A 188 5.64 7.50 -7.71
CA ARG A 188 4.79 6.86 -8.71
C ARG A 188 3.64 6.13 -8.04
N LYS A 189 2.44 6.28 -8.57
CA LYS A 189 1.25 5.54 -8.19
C LYS A 189 1.41 4.08 -8.64
N LEU A 190 1.12 3.12 -7.74
CA LEU A 190 1.16 1.68 -8.01
C LEU A 190 2.50 1.15 -8.54
N LYS A 191 3.60 1.87 -8.28
CA LYS A 191 4.96 1.46 -8.64
C LYS A 191 5.92 1.95 -7.55
N PRO A 192 7.09 1.32 -7.37
CA PRO A 192 8.08 1.79 -6.41
C PRO A 192 8.53 3.22 -6.71
N THR A 193 8.95 3.98 -5.71
CA THR A 193 9.58 5.28 -5.92
C THR A 193 10.99 5.11 -6.47
N VAL A 194 11.34 5.80 -7.56
CA VAL A 194 12.68 5.69 -8.16
C VAL A 194 13.59 6.74 -7.54
N ALA A 195 14.65 6.31 -6.87
CA ALA A 195 15.70 7.20 -6.38
C ALA A 195 16.78 7.38 -7.45
N LEU A 196 17.04 8.63 -7.81
CA LEU A 196 18.05 9.03 -8.78
C LEU A 196 19.19 9.76 -8.07
N ALA A 197 20.42 9.46 -8.47
CA ALA A 197 21.60 10.11 -7.94
C ALA A 197 21.50 11.64 -8.05
N ALA A 198 22.06 12.34 -7.06
CA ALA A 198 22.23 13.79 -7.12
C ALA A 198 22.95 14.18 -8.43
N GLY A 199 22.50 15.29 -9.03
CA GLY A 199 22.84 15.64 -10.41
C GLY A 199 24.34 15.65 -10.72
N GLY A 200 24.72 15.00 -11.82
CA GLY A 200 25.99 15.23 -12.50
C GLY A 200 25.94 16.48 -13.39
N ALA A 201 27.03 16.78 -14.09
CA ALA A 201 27.12 17.91 -15.02
C ALA A 201 25.93 17.97 -16.02
N PRO A 202 25.55 19.16 -16.51
CA PRO A 202 24.49 19.30 -17.51
C PRO A 202 24.72 18.34 -18.70
N GLY A 203 23.73 17.51 -19.02
CA GLY A 203 23.82 16.49 -20.07
C GLY A 203 24.26 15.09 -19.62
N ALA A 204 24.67 14.91 -18.37
CA ALA A 204 24.99 13.59 -17.83
C ALA A 204 23.72 12.77 -17.56
N HIS A 205 23.75 11.47 -17.91
CA HIS A 205 22.68 10.54 -17.57
C HIS A 205 22.56 10.40 -16.05
N ARG A 206 21.34 10.58 -15.52
CA ARG A 206 21.06 10.35 -14.10
C ARG A 206 21.10 8.86 -13.81
N ARG A 207 21.99 8.44 -12.91
CA ARG A 207 22.07 7.06 -12.46
C ARG A 207 20.90 6.75 -11.50
N ILE A 208 20.19 5.66 -11.76
CA ILE A 208 19.19 5.13 -10.82
C ILE A 208 19.94 4.45 -9.68
N LEU A 209 19.67 4.87 -8.45
CA LEU A 209 20.24 4.29 -7.24
C LEU A 209 19.48 3.03 -6.84
N ALA A 210 18.15 3.14 -6.73
CA ALA A 210 17.26 2.04 -6.36
C ALA A 210 15.82 2.39 -6.73
N ALA A 211 14.98 1.35 -6.85
CA ALA A 211 13.54 1.47 -6.81
C ALA A 211 13.06 1.06 -5.40
N LEU A 212 12.48 2.01 -4.67
CA LEU A 212 12.10 1.90 -3.27
C LEU A 212 10.61 1.58 -3.16
N CYS A 213 10.28 0.41 -2.63
CA CYS A 213 8.90 -0.04 -2.43
C CYS A 213 8.63 -0.15 -0.93
N MET A 214 7.57 0.51 -0.45
CA MET A 214 7.18 0.48 0.96
C MET A 214 5.66 0.37 1.05
N HIS A 215 5.20 -0.67 1.76
CA HIS A 215 3.80 -0.86 2.09
C HIS A 215 3.71 -0.94 3.62
N PRO A 216 3.38 0.17 4.30
CA PRO A 216 3.50 0.29 5.75
C PRO A 216 2.76 -0.75 6.60
N ILE A 217 1.65 -1.31 6.09
CA ILE A 217 0.78 -2.21 6.85
C ILE A 217 0.85 -3.64 6.29
N ALA A 218 0.59 -3.78 5.00
CA ALA A 218 0.51 -5.05 4.32
C ALA A 218 0.51 -4.83 2.80
N TYR A 219 0.82 -5.89 2.05
CA TYR A 219 0.83 -5.88 0.59
C TYR A 219 0.42 -7.23 0.02
N TYR A 220 -0.02 -7.24 -1.23
CA TYR A 220 -0.30 -8.47 -1.97
C TYR A 220 0.98 -8.94 -2.67
N ALA A 221 1.39 -10.18 -2.40
CA ALA A 221 2.62 -10.75 -2.94
C ALA A 221 2.63 -10.70 -4.47
N ASP A 222 3.83 -10.60 -5.05
CA ASP A 222 4.05 -10.53 -6.50
C ASP A 222 3.27 -9.42 -7.21
N SER A 223 2.97 -8.33 -6.50
CA SER A 223 2.34 -7.12 -7.03
C SER A 223 2.99 -5.88 -6.41
N TRP A 224 2.59 -4.69 -6.86
CA TRP A 224 2.90 -3.43 -6.17
C TRP A 224 1.75 -2.93 -5.30
N ALA A 225 0.68 -3.72 -5.17
CA ALA A 225 -0.51 -3.34 -4.44
C ALA A 225 -0.27 -3.42 -2.93
N GLY A 226 -0.37 -2.28 -2.26
CA GLY A 226 -0.56 -2.21 -0.82
C GLY A 226 -2.03 -2.40 -0.42
N VAL A 227 -2.26 -2.56 0.87
CA VAL A 227 -3.63 -2.57 1.42
C VAL A 227 -4.23 -1.18 1.60
N MET A 228 -3.39 -0.14 1.59
CA MET A 228 -3.85 1.24 1.53
C MET A 228 -4.18 1.61 0.08
N CYS A 229 -5.00 2.64 -0.11
CA CYS A 229 -5.29 3.08 -1.47
C CYS A 229 -4.01 3.62 -2.15
N PRO A 230 -3.92 3.56 -3.49
CA PRO A 230 -2.66 3.80 -4.18
C PRO A 230 -2.02 5.16 -3.89
N THR A 231 -2.83 6.20 -3.69
CA THR A 231 -2.30 7.52 -3.35
C THR A 231 -1.81 7.62 -1.89
N ASP A 232 -2.37 6.85 -0.96
CA ASP A 232 -1.88 6.80 0.42
C ASP A 232 -0.48 6.18 0.49
N ASP A 233 -0.17 5.16 -0.31
CA ASP A 233 1.20 4.62 -0.42
C ASP A 233 2.18 5.71 -0.90
N VAL A 234 1.78 6.51 -1.90
CA VAL A 234 2.58 7.65 -2.37
C VAL A 234 2.77 8.71 -1.28
N ILE A 235 1.73 9.01 -0.50
CA ILE A 235 1.81 9.93 0.64
C ILE A 235 2.76 9.39 1.70
N ALA A 236 2.69 8.09 2.02
CA ALA A 236 3.57 7.47 2.99
C ALA A 236 5.04 7.58 2.56
N HIS A 237 5.33 7.30 1.29
CA HIS A 237 6.66 7.49 0.71
C HIS A 237 7.12 8.95 0.83
N LEU A 238 6.28 9.90 0.43
CA LEU A 238 6.60 11.34 0.44
C LEU A 238 6.83 11.85 1.86
N ALA A 239 5.94 11.51 2.80
CA ALA A 239 5.99 11.94 4.18
C ALA A 239 7.24 11.40 4.87
N LEU A 240 7.57 10.12 4.66
CA LEU A 240 8.77 9.53 5.26
C LEU A 240 10.04 10.08 4.61
N MET A 241 10.07 10.23 3.27
CA MET A 241 11.18 10.86 2.56
C MET A 241 11.45 12.30 3.05
N ARG A 242 10.40 13.09 3.33
CA ARG A 242 10.53 14.47 3.85
C ARG A 242 10.87 14.51 5.34
N GLY A 243 10.31 13.61 6.15
CA GLY A 243 10.51 13.57 7.61
C GLY A 243 11.86 12.98 7.99
N ASP A 244 12.14 11.74 7.58
CA ASP A 244 13.36 11.01 7.88
C ASP A 244 13.77 10.14 6.68
N GLU A 245 14.59 10.74 5.81
CA GLU A 245 15.04 10.09 4.58
C GLU A 245 15.84 8.81 4.87
N ALA A 246 16.67 8.79 5.92
CA ALA A 246 17.42 7.59 6.28
C ALA A 246 16.49 6.45 6.70
N MET A 247 15.43 6.76 7.45
CA MET A 247 14.38 5.79 7.78
C MET A 247 13.60 5.33 6.56
N PHE A 248 13.31 6.21 5.61
CA PHE A 248 12.67 5.84 4.33
C PHE A 248 13.48 4.78 3.58
N TRP A 249 14.80 4.97 3.44
CA TRP A 249 15.69 3.99 2.82
C TRP A 249 15.77 2.68 3.59
N ARG A 250 15.82 2.74 4.93
CA ARG A 250 15.90 1.55 5.79
C ARG A 250 14.62 0.72 5.78
N ARG A 251 13.45 1.37 5.69
CA ARG A 251 12.13 0.70 5.71
C ARG A 251 11.67 0.23 4.33
N SER A 252 12.16 0.85 3.27
CA SER A 252 11.79 0.44 1.91
C SER A 252 12.53 -0.82 1.48
N ASN A 253 11.80 -1.73 0.85
CA ASN A 253 12.41 -2.76 0.02
C ASN A 253 13.12 -2.09 -1.16
N GLN A 254 14.36 -2.49 -1.41
CA GLN A 254 15.20 -1.89 -2.44
C GLN A 254 15.32 -2.86 -3.61
N HIS A 255 14.75 -2.47 -4.75
CA HIS A 255 14.80 -3.26 -5.97
C HIS A 255 15.86 -2.69 -6.93
N PRO A 256 16.75 -3.54 -7.46
CA PRO A 256 17.65 -3.14 -8.53
C PRO A 256 16.87 -2.70 -9.78
N PRO A 257 17.33 -1.68 -10.55
CA PRO A 257 16.55 -1.11 -11.65
C PRO A 257 16.23 -2.07 -12.80
N HIS A 258 17.00 -3.16 -12.92
CA HIS A 258 16.85 -4.16 -13.98
C HIS A 258 15.92 -5.32 -13.58
N ARG A 259 15.35 -5.30 -12.38
CA ARG A 259 14.43 -6.33 -11.89
C ARG A 259 12.99 -5.92 -12.18
N PRO A 260 12.09 -6.87 -12.53
CA PRO A 260 10.68 -6.56 -12.77
C PRO A 260 10.03 -5.79 -11.61
N GLN A 261 10.39 -6.11 -10.36
CA GLN A 261 9.89 -5.46 -9.17
C GLN A 261 10.18 -3.95 -9.13
N ALA A 262 11.19 -3.46 -9.84
CA ALA A 262 11.47 -2.02 -9.94
C ALA A 262 10.42 -1.26 -10.77
N GLY A 263 9.64 -1.95 -11.61
CA GLY A 263 8.64 -1.35 -12.49
C GLY A 263 9.24 -0.37 -13.48
N LEU A 264 10.39 -0.74 -14.06
CA LEU A 264 11.14 0.00 -15.08
C LEU A 264 11.32 -0.85 -16.34
#